data_AF-A0A0Q4UMZ1-F1
#
_entry.id   AF-A0A0Q4UMZ1-F1
#
_cell.length_a   1.000
_cell.length_b   1.000
_cell.length_c   1.000
_cell.angle_alpha   90.00
_cell.angle_beta   90.00
_cell.angle_gamma   90.00
#
_symmetry.space_group_name_H-M   'P 1'
#
loop_
_entity.id
_entity.type
_entity.pdbx_description
1 polymer ?
#
loop_
_entity_poly.entity_id
_entity_poly.type
_entity_poly.pdbx_seq_one_letter_code
_entity_poly.pdbx_strand_id
1 'polypeptide(L)'
;MSPRRVGVLVAAMLVAPSAILAQTTKPIAAPGALTPQTAIAFGAIGEKATPVTPATPLPVGGVREAFQLADRNTAAASVKLYGGDYVFSQTCSAYGSVKLEVKGPDGTTWLAMTTRTTADTTSGSGFAFGSGAEVRVSLSGTTGCFASLSRVPA
;
A
#
# COMPACT_ATOMS: atom_id res chain seq x y z
N MET A 1 -98.17 5.71 -5.96
CA MET A 1 -97.35 4.51 -6.20
C MET A 1 -95.94 4.76 -5.66
N SER A 2 -95.67 4.20 -4.49
CA SER A 2 -94.32 3.94 -3.92
C SER A 2 -93.69 2.72 -4.64
N PRO A 3 -92.45 2.22 -4.43
CA PRO A 3 -91.28 2.64 -3.61
C PRO A 3 -89.92 2.57 -4.40
N ARG A 4 -88.78 2.87 -3.76
CA ARG A 4 -87.62 1.92 -3.56
C ARG A 4 -86.34 2.61 -3.04
N ARG A 5 -85.73 1.91 -2.08
CA ARG A 5 -84.46 2.15 -1.35
C ARG A 5 -83.25 1.99 -2.27
N VAL A 6 -82.13 2.68 -2.02
CA VAL A 6 -80.74 2.15 -1.99
C VAL A 6 -79.88 3.17 -1.22
N GLY A 7 -79.08 2.71 -0.25
CA GLY A 7 -78.10 3.52 0.48
C GLY A 7 -76.70 3.47 -0.13
N VAL A 8 -75.83 4.42 0.21
CA VAL A 8 -74.37 4.33 0.05
C VAL A 8 -73.68 5.07 1.20
N LEU A 9 -72.54 4.52 1.58
CA LEU A 9 -71.74 4.66 2.78
C LEU A 9 -70.35 5.18 2.38
N VAL A 10 -69.91 6.34 2.86
CA VAL A 10 -68.55 6.94 2.66
C VAL A 10 -68.38 8.06 3.72
N ALA A 11 -67.27 8.36 4.39
CA ALA A 11 -66.01 7.71 4.72
C ALA A 11 -65.34 8.59 5.80
N ALA A 12 -64.62 8.00 6.76
CA ALA A 12 -63.65 8.72 7.59
C ALA A 12 -62.64 7.72 8.16
N MET A 13 -61.50 7.56 7.50
CA MET A 13 -60.33 6.92 8.10
C MET A 13 -59.12 7.83 7.94
N LEU A 14 -58.60 8.20 9.12
CA LEU A 14 -57.41 9.02 9.34
C LEU A 14 -56.16 8.41 8.70
N VAL A 15 -55.37 9.27 8.09
CA VAL A 15 -53.99 9.01 7.65
C VAL A 15 -53.09 9.01 8.89
N ALA A 16 -52.45 7.88 9.18
CA ALA A 16 -51.38 7.77 10.18
C ALA A 16 -50.00 7.78 9.49
N PRO A 17 -48.99 8.47 10.03
CA PRO A 17 -47.65 8.54 9.45
C PRO A 17 -46.84 7.26 9.70
N SER A 18 -46.11 6.82 8.67
CA SER A 18 -45.24 5.64 8.64
C SER A 18 -44.11 5.72 9.66
N ALA A 19 -44.02 4.73 10.55
CA ALA A 19 -42.89 4.60 11.48
C ALA A 19 -41.64 4.07 10.77
N ILE A 20 -40.53 4.81 10.95
CA ILE A 20 -39.18 4.46 10.52
C ILE A 20 -38.68 3.28 11.38
N LEU A 21 -38.34 2.16 10.75
CA LEU A 21 -37.67 1.03 11.42
C LEU A 21 -36.19 1.38 11.66
N ALA A 22 -35.88 1.79 12.88
CA ALA A 22 -34.51 1.84 13.37
C ALA A 22 -33.98 0.41 13.54
N GLN A 23 -33.07 -0.03 12.67
CA GLN A 23 -32.28 -1.24 12.89
C GLN A 23 -31.36 -1.01 14.08
N THR A 24 -31.76 -1.55 15.24
CA THR A 24 -30.89 -1.66 16.41
C THR A 24 -29.85 -2.75 16.14
N THR A 25 -28.65 -2.33 15.75
CA THR A 25 -27.45 -3.17 15.79
C THR A 25 -27.13 -3.47 17.26
N LYS A 26 -27.78 -4.52 17.78
CA LYS A 26 -27.47 -5.07 19.10
C LYS A 26 -26.01 -5.55 19.07
N PRO A 27 -25.11 -5.04 19.92
CA PRO A 27 -23.75 -5.56 19.96
C PRO A 27 -23.83 -7.04 20.40
N ILE A 28 -23.18 -7.92 19.63
CA ILE A 28 -23.00 -9.31 19.99
C ILE A 28 -22.02 -9.33 21.19
N ALA A 29 -22.56 -9.30 22.40
CA ALA A 29 -21.79 -9.55 23.61
C ALA A 29 -21.68 -11.07 23.80
N ALA A 30 -20.47 -11.60 23.65
CA ALA A 30 -20.19 -12.99 23.97
C ALA A 30 -20.45 -13.23 25.48
N PRO A 31 -21.17 -14.30 25.87
CA PRO A 31 -21.34 -14.67 27.27
C PRO A 31 -19.98 -14.88 27.94
N GLY A 32 -19.73 -14.13 29.01
CA GLY A 32 -18.45 -14.15 29.72
C GLY A 32 -18.19 -15.53 30.35
N ALA A 33 -17.01 -16.09 30.08
CA ALA A 33 -16.21 -16.85 31.05
C ALA A 33 -14.93 -17.51 30.49
N LEU A 34 -14.71 -17.66 29.16
CA LEU A 34 -13.68 -18.63 28.70
C LEU A 34 -12.78 -18.24 27.51
N THR A 35 -12.56 -16.96 27.21
CA THR A 35 -11.44 -16.58 26.32
C THR A 35 -10.71 -15.37 26.89
N PRO A 36 -9.37 -15.41 27.04
CA PRO A 36 -8.61 -14.19 27.31
C PRO A 36 -8.78 -13.26 26.10
N GLN A 37 -9.66 -12.26 26.24
CA GLN A 37 -9.83 -11.18 25.28
C GLN A 37 -8.69 -10.18 25.42
N THR A 38 -7.44 -10.60 25.23
CA THR A 38 -6.37 -9.64 25.04
C THR A 38 -6.49 -9.09 23.63
N ALA A 39 -7.30 -8.04 23.47
CA ALA A 39 -7.30 -7.25 22.24
C ALA A 39 -5.86 -6.76 22.01
N ILE A 40 -5.30 -7.10 20.86
CA ILE A 40 -4.00 -6.56 20.44
C ILE A 40 -4.17 -5.03 20.40
N ALA A 41 -3.23 -4.29 20.98
CA ALA A 41 -3.25 -2.83 21.00
C ALA A 41 -1.85 -2.29 20.65
N PHE A 42 -1.79 -1.12 20.05
CA PHE A 42 -0.53 -0.47 19.64
C PHE A 42 -0.41 0.94 20.26
N GLY A 43 0.82 1.40 20.48
CA GLY A 43 1.11 2.72 21.06
C GLY A 43 2.58 2.83 21.45
N ALA A 44 3.09 4.06 21.55
CA ALA A 44 4.45 4.29 22.05
C ALA A 44 4.53 3.99 23.56
N ILE A 45 5.76 3.74 24.06
CA ILE A 45 6.00 3.56 25.50
C ILE A 45 5.55 4.83 26.24
N GLY A 46 4.59 4.69 27.15
CA GLY A 46 4.05 5.82 27.92
C GLY A 46 2.82 6.50 27.30
N GLU A 47 2.36 6.07 26.11
CA GLU A 47 1.12 6.55 25.51
C GLU A 47 -0.06 5.59 25.75
N LYS A 48 -1.29 6.10 25.58
CA LYS A 48 -2.50 5.30 25.68
C LYS A 48 -2.53 4.28 24.53
N ALA A 49 -2.52 3.00 24.87
CA ALA A 49 -2.62 1.93 23.87
C ALA A 49 -3.95 2.03 23.09
N THR A 50 -3.87 2.04 21.77
CA THR A 50 -5.00 2.05 20.85
C THR A 50 -5.37 0.61 20.52
N PRO A 51 -6.59 0.15 20.83
CA PRO A 51 -7.01 -1.20 20.50
C PRO A 51 -7.06 -1.39 18.99
N VAL A 52 -6.61 -2.55 18.51
CA VAL A 52 -6.74 -2.93 17.12
C VAL A 52 -8.19 -3.27 16.85
N THR A 53 -8.85 -2.45 16.03
CA THR A 53 -10.23 -2.67 15.59
C THR A 53 -10.32 -2.45 14.08
N PRO A 54 -11.41 -2.84 13.41
CA PRO A 54 -11.62 -2.47 12.01
C PRO A 54 -11.56 -0.95 11.75
N ALA A 55 -11.89 -0.12 12.75
CA ALA A 55 -11.82 1.34 12.67
C ALA A 55 -10.43 1.90 13.03
N THR A 56 -9.59 1.10 13.68
CA THR A 56 -8.23 1.43 14.12
C THR A 56 -7.32 0.23 13.82
N PRO A 57 -7.09 -0.10 12.53
CA PRO A 57 -6.23 -1.21 12.16
C PRO A 57 -4.81 -0.95 12.67
N LEU A 58 -4.02 -2.02 12.82
CA LEU A 58 -2.60 -1.88 13.14
C LEU A 58 -1.95 -0.92 12.13
N PRO A 59 -1.13 0.05 12.57
CA PRO A 59 -0.31 0.84 11.68
C PRO A 59 0.71 -0.09 11.04
N VAL A 60 0.37 -0.68 9.90
CA VAL A 60 1.34 -1.37 9.06
C VAL A 60 2.10 -0.29 8.29
N GLY A 61 3.10 0.30 8.95
CA GLY A 61 4.14 1.00 8.22
C GLY A 61 4.79 -0.02 7.29
N GLY A 62 4.42 -0.01 6.00
CA GLY A 62 5.02 -0.90 5.02
C GLY A 62 6.54 -0.79 5.09
N VAL A 63 7.24 -1.91 4.94
CA VAL A 63 8.71 -1.93 4.94
C VAL A 63 9.21 -0.89 3.95
N ARG A 64 10.00 0.07 4.45
CA ARG A 64 10.65 1.11 3.67
C ARG A 64 12.12 0.76 3.52
N GLU A 65 12.58 0.68 2.29
CA GLU A 65 13.99 0.49 1.97
C GLU A 65 14.40 1.55 0.95
N ALA A 66 15.57 2.12 1.14
CA ALA A 66 16.18 3.03 0.17
C ALA A 66 17.67 2.70 0.11
N PHE A 67 18.18 2.49 -1.10
CA PHE A 67 19.55 2.12 -1.36
C PHE A 67 20.19 3.14 -2.28
N GLN A 68 21.39 3.59 -1.90
CA GLN A 68 22.25 4.35 -2.79
C GLN A 68 23.11 3.36 -3.59
N LEU A 69 22.83 3.26 -4.88
CA LEU A 69 23.50 2.32 -5.78
C LEU A 69 24.71 2.96 -6.50
N ALA A 70 24.77 4.28 -6.55
CA ALA A 70 25.95 5.02 -6.96
C ALA A 70 26.07 6.38 -6.26
N ASP A 71 27.30 6.79 -5.95
CA ASP A 71 27.65 8.10 -5.42
C ASP A 71 28.85 8.67 -6.16
N ARG A 72 28.80 9.94 -6.59
CA ARG A 72 29.93 10.62 -7.24
C ARG A 72 30.62 9.77 -8.32
N ASN A 73 29.82 9.13 -9.18
CA ASN A 73 30.29 8.25 -10.25
C ASN A 73 30.98 6.94 -9.79
N THR A 74 30.81 6.55 -8.53
CA THR A 74 31.29 5.28 -7.98
C THR A 74 30.10 4.38 -7.71
N ALA A 75 30.09 3.18 -8.30
CA ALA A 75 29.05 2.20 -8.02
C ALA A 75 29.21 1.63 -6.60
N ALA A 76 28.11 1.48 -5.88
CA ALA A 76 28.08 0.83 -4.58
C ALA A 76 28.16 -0.70 -4.71
N ALA A 77 28.35 -1.38 -3.58
CA ALA A 77 28.23 -2.84 -3.52
C ALA A 77 26.79 -3.28 -3.89
N SER A 78 26.65 -4.54 -4.33
CA SER A 78 25.33 -5.11 -4.56
C SER A 78 24.52 -5.20 -3.27
N VAL A 79 23.21 -5.05 -3.39
CA VAL A 79 22.27 -5.09 -2.26
C VAL A 79 21.22 -6.16 -2.49
N LYS A 80 20.83 -6.84 -1.41
CA LYS A 80 19.69 -7.77 -1.42
C LYS A 80 18.42 -7.04 -1.02
N LEU A 81 17.38 -7.23 -1.81
CA LEU A 81 16.10 -6.57 -1.64
C LEU A 81 15.13 -7.44 -0.83
N TYR A 82 14.25 -6.80 -0.05
CA TYR A 82 13.13 -7.50 0.57
C TYR A 82 12.14 -8.05 -0.48
N GLY A 83 12.03 -7.38 -1.61
CA GLY A 83 11.10 -7.70 -2.71
C GLY A 83 9.87 -6.79 -2.74
N GLY A 84 9.16 -6.82 -3.87
CA GLY A 84 8.06 -5.92 -4.20
C GLY A 84 8.46 -4.86 -5.21
N ASP A 85 7.72 -3.74 -5.24
CA ASP A 85 7.93 -2.66 -6.18
C ASP A 85 8.95 -1.65 -5.67
N TYR A 86 9.86 -1.24 -6.55
CA TYR A 86 10.87 -0.23 -6.27
C TYR A 86 10.91 0.80 -7.39
N VAL A 87 11.30 2.02 -7.04
CA VAL A 87 11.58 3.10 -7.97
C VAL A 87 13.09 3.26 -8.07
N PHE A 88 13.61 3.09 -9.27
CA PHE A 88 14.99 3.41 -9.61
C PHE A 88 15.06 4.83 -10.17
N SER A 89 15.97 5.63 -9.64
CA SER A 89 16.21 6.99 -10.10
C SER A 89 17.70 7.21 -10.30
N GLN A 90 18.08 7.94 -11.34
CA GLN A 90 19.47 8.28 -11.57
C GLN A 90 19.63 9.69 -12.15
N THR A 91 20.76 10.31 -11.82
CA THR A 91 21.19 11.59 -12.39
C THR A 91 22.71 11.62 -12.54
N CYS A 92 23.20 12.19 -13.63
CA CYS A 92 24.63 12.33 -13.94
C CYS A 92 24.88 13.71 -14.53
N SER A 93 26.08 14.26 -14.29
CA SER A 93 26.50 15.51 -14.93
C SER A 93 26.90 15.29 -16.41
N ALA A 94 27.39 14.10 -16.75
CA ALA A 94 27.57 13.64 -18.12
C ALA A 94 27.16 12.18 -18.25
N TYR A 95 26.43 11.86 -19.31
CA TYR A 95 25.91 10.53 -19.56
C TYR A 95 26.79 9.72 -20.51
N GLY A 96 27.07 8.49 -20.09
CA GLY A 96 27.41 7.36 -20.95
C GLY A 96 26.30 6.33 -20.84
N SER A 97 26.47 5.34 -19.96
CA SER A 97 25.45 4.36 -19.61
C SER A 97 25.41 4.06 -18.11
N VAL A 98 24.20 4.08 -17.55
CA VAL A 98 23.87 3.64 -16.19
C VAL A 98 22.96 2.43 -16.32
N LYS A 99 23.40 1.25 -15.91
CA LYS A 99 22.57 0.04 -15.96
C LYS A 99 22.16 -0.39 -14.57
N LEU A 100 20.86 -0.63 -14.38
CA LEU A 100 20.37 -1.37 -13.23
C LEU A 100 20.41 -2.85 -13.59
N GLU A 101 21.10 -3.64 -12.77
CA GLU A 101 21.30 -5.06 -13.01
C GLU A 101 20.79 -5.88 -11.85
N VAL A 102 20.26 -7.06 -12.15
CA VAL A 102 19.87 -8.08 -11.18
C VAL A 102 20.74 -9.31 -11.35
N LYS A 103 21.08 -9.97 -10.25
CA LYS A 103 21.82 -11.22 -10.26
C LYS A 103 20.97 -12.31 -10.89
N GLY A 104 21.54 -12.99 -11.89
CA GLY A 104 20.90 -14.12 -12.56
C GLY A 104 20.70 -15.33 -11.64
N PRO A 105 19.87 -16.30 -12.05
CA PRO A 105 19.61 -17.51 -11.27
C PRO A 105 20.85 -18.41 -11.11
N ASP A 106 21.87 -18.20 -11.94
CA ASP A 106 23.17 -18.88 -11.87
C ASP A 106 24.07 -18.36 -10.73
N GLY A 107 23.62 -17.32 -10.01
CA GLY A 107 24.39 -16.72 -8.91
C GLY A 107 25.69 -16.04 -9.36
N THR A 108 25.92 -15.87 -10.67
CA THR A 108 27.17 -15.32 -11.21
C THR A 108 26.92 -14.18 -12.18
N THR A 109 26.06 -14.39 -13.17
CA THR A 109 25.80 -13.43 -14.24
C THR A 109 24.95 -12.28 -13.74
N TRP A 110 25.17 -11.10 -14.31
CA TRP A 110 24.36 -9.91 -14.05
C TRP A 110 23.53 -9.59 -15.29
N LEU A 111 22.22 -9.48 -15.10
CA LEU A 111 21.25 -9.23 -16.15
C LEU A 111 20.79 -7.79 -16.07
N ALA A 112 20.97 -7.03 -17.15
CA ALA A 112 20.52 -5.65 -17.22
C ALA A 112 19.00 -5.58 -17.30
N MET A 113 18.36 -4.95 -16.32
CA MET A 113 16.93 -4.67 -16.32
C MET A 113 16.60 -3.39 -17.10
N THR A 114 17.47 -2.39 -16.99
CA THR A 114 17.38 -1.16 -17.78
C THR A 114 18.77 -0.59 -18.01
N THR A 115 18.92 0.16 -19.10
CA THR A 115 20.11 0.97 -19.39
C THR A 115 19.65 2.39 -19.66
N ARG A 116 20.22 3.36 -18.94
CA ARG A 116 19.93 4.79 -19.06
C ARG A 116 21.13 5.49 -19.66
N THR A 117 20.87 6.28 -20.70
CA THR A 117 21.87 7.11 -21.40
C THR A 117 21.52 8.60 -21.34
N THR A 118 20.45 8.94 -20.62
CA THR A 118 19.97 10.29 -20.39
C THR A 118 19.40 10.39 -18.97
N ALA A 119 19.17 11.61 -18.48
CA ALA A 119 18.54 11.81 -17.19
C ALA A 119 17.12 11.27 -17.14
N ASP A 120 16.72 10.81 -15.95
CA ASP A 120 15.32 10.52 -15.70
C ASP A 120 14.52 11.83 -15.73
N THR A 121 13.56 11.90 -16.64
CA THR A 121 12.67 13.07 -16.83
C THR A 121 11.43 13.01 -15.94
N THR A 122 11.12 11.83 -15.41
CA THR A 122 10.12 11.56 -14.38
C THR A 122 10.83 11.20 -13.08
N SER A 123 10.12 11.10 -11.94
CA SER A 123 10.65 10.75 -10.61
C SER A 123 11.26 9.33 -10.48
N GLY A 124 11.95 8.83 -11.52
CA GLY A 124 12.44 7.47 -11.66
C GLY A 124 11.56 6.57 -12.53
N SER A 125 11.85 5.28 -12.50
CA SER A 125 11.09 4.21 -13.15
C SER A 125 10.83 3.06 -12.18
N GLY A 126 9.61 2.52 -12.23
CA GLY A 126 9.18 1.42 -11.37
C GLY A 126 9.67 0.06 -11.89
N PHE A 127 10.08 -0.80 -10.96
CA PHE A 127 10.52 -2.17 -11.21
C PHE A 127 10.03 -3.08 -10.10
N ALA A 128 9.50 -4.25 -10.48
CA ALA A 128 9.09 -5.29 -9.54
C ALA A 128 10.23 -6.30 -9.35
N PHE A 129 10.52 -6.64 -8.09
CA PHE A 129 11.56 -7.57 -7.72
C PHE A 129 11.02 -8.72 -6.87
N GLY A 130 11.55 -9.92 -7.12
CA GLY A 130 11.37 -11.07 -6.22
C GLY A 130 12.04 -10.83 -4.87
N SER A 131 11.56 -11.53 -3.84
CA SER A 131 12.18 -11.47 -2.52
C SER A 131 13.60 -12.03 -2.54
N GLY A 132 14.53 -11.34 -1.89
CA GLY A 132 15.94 -11.71 -1.86
C GLY A 132 16.70 -11.46 -3.16
N ALA A 133 16.09 -10.79 -4.14
CA ALA A 133 16.77 -10.39 -5.37
C ALA A 133 17.99 -9.53 -5.05
N GLU A 134 19.14 -9.86 -5.66
CA GLU A 134 20.36 -9.10 -5.50
C GLU A 134 20.56 -8.18 -6.70
N VAL A 135 20.73 -6.88 -6.43
CA VAL A 135 20.79 -5.85 -7.47
C VAL A 135 22.04 -4.99 -7.33
N ARG A 136 22.49 -4.42 -8.44
CA ARG A 136 23.58 -3.43 -8.49
C ARG A 136 23.38 -2.43 -9.62
N VAL A 137 24.20 -1.39 -9.62
CA VAL A 137 24.35 -0.51 -10.77
C VAL A 137 25.72 -0.70 -11.41
N SER A 138 25.76 -0.71 -12.74
CA SER A 138 27.00 -0.58 -13.51
C SER A 138 27.04 0.78 -14.18
N LEU A 139 28.17 1.48 -14.07
CA LEU A 139 28.41 2.78 -14.70
C LEU A 139 29.48 2.62 -15.78
N SER A 140 29.28 3.22 -16.95
CA SER A 140 30.28 3.23 -18.02
C SER A 140 30.20 4.52 -18.82
N GLY A 141 31.34 5.20 -18.97
CA GLY A 141 31.44 6.46 -19.73
C GLY A 141 30.66 7.63 -19.10
N THR A 142 30.37 7.55 -17.81
CA THR A 142 29.60 8.56 -17.08
C THR A 142 30.48 9.46 -16.22
N THR A 143 29.96 10.62 -15.84
CA THR A 143 30.57 11.53 -14.87
C THR A 143 29.54 12.02 -13.86
N GLY A 144 29.95 12.15 -12.61
CA GLY A 144 29.13 12.72 -11.53
C GLY A 144 27.80 12.01 -11.30
N CYS A 145 27.71 10.70 -11.55
CA CYS A 145 26.46 9.96 -11.39
C CYS A 145 26.08 9.69 -9.94
N PHE A 146 24.79 9.80 -9.69
CA PHE A 146 24.08 9.33 -8.52
C PHE A 146 22.95 8.42 -8.98
N ALA A 147 22.78 7.29 -8.32
CA ALA A 147 21.69 6.36 -8.60
C ALA A 147 21.14 5.81 -7.29
N SER A 148 19.83 5.73 -7.18
CA SER A 148 19.13 5.25 -6.00
C SER A 148 18.01 4.29 -6.38
N LEU A 149 17.67 3.42 -5.43
CA LEU A 149 16.57 2.49 -5.53
C LEU A 149 15.76 2.53 -4.25
N SER A 150 14.47 2.89 -4.34
CA SER A 150 13.59 3.06 -3.18
C SER A 150 12.38 2.16 -3.29
N ARG A 151 12.07 1.41 -2.23
CA ARG A 151 10.88 0.56 -2.16
C ARG A 151 9.62 1.42 -2.09
N VAL A 152 8.63 1.07 -2.89
CA VAL A 152 7.28 1.63 -2.80
C VAL A 152 6.55 0.92 -1.66
N PRO A 153 6.08 1.63 -0.62
CA PRO A 153 5.25 1.03 0.40
C PRO A 153 3.94 0.53 -0.23
N ALA A 154 3.58 -0.72 0.04
CA ALA A 154 2.27 -1.29 -0.26
C ALA A 154 1.30 -1.06 0.90
#